data_AF-A0A7C4UXC5-F1
#
_entry.id   AF-A0A7C4UXC5-F1
#
_cell.length_a   1.000
_cell.length_b   1.000
_cell.length_c   1.000
_cell.angle_alpha   90.00
_cell.angle_beta   90.00
_cell.angle_gamma   90.00
#
_symmetry.space_group_name_H-M   'P 1'
#
loop_
_entity.id
_entity.type
_entity.pdbx_description
1 polymer ?
#
loop_
_entity_poly.entity_id
_entity_poly.type
_entity_poly.pdbx_seq_one_letter_code
_entity_poly.pdbx_strand_id
1 'polypeptide(L)' 'MGKSDGEAYLKSQPFQPFSMLISNGRRLGIQHPEMVVLTRSAITVALPDPGGKDVFRTITISLIHVVEIELLVRG' A
#
# COMPACT_ATOMS: atom_id res chain seq x y z
N MET A 1 15.59 -11.03 -3.48
CA MET A 1 14.79 -10.03 -2.73
C MET A 1 15.05 -10.27 -1.23
N GLY A 2 16.07 -9.62 -0.66
CA GLY A 2 16.33 -9.69 0.79
C GLY A 2 15.32 -8.82 1.54
N LYS A 3 14.92 -9.22 2.76
CA LYS A 3 14.09 -8.49 3.76
C LYS A 3 13.55 -7.14 3.23
N SER A 4 12.38 -7.24 2.60
CA SER A 4 11.81 -6.39 1.54
C SER A 4 11.65 -4.89 1.83
N ASP A 5 12.06 -4.07 0.87
CA ASP A 5 11.98 -2.60 0.82
C ASP A 5 10.62 -2.00 1.23
N GLY A 6 9.51 -2.75 1.10
CA GLY A 6 8.18 -2.32 1.53
C GLY A 6 8.04 -1.99 3.03
N GLU A 7 8.80 -2.67 3.91
CA GLU A 7 8.83 -2.30 5.33
C GLU A 7 9.50 -0.95 5.57
N ALA A 8 10.49 -0.59 4.76
CA ALA A 8 11.24 0.65 4.92
C ALA A 8 10.36 1.88 4.63
N TYR A 9 9.48 1.79 3.62
CA TYR A 9 8.53 2.86 3.32
C TYR A 9 7.52 3.09 4.44
N LEU A 10 6.96 2.02 5.03
CA LEU A 10 5.98 2.14 6.11
C LEU A 10 6.58 2.64 7.43
N LYS A 11 7.85 2.35 7.66
CA LYS A 11 8.57 2.78 8.88
C LYS A 11 9.29 4.11 8.71
N SER A 12 9.25 4.72 7.52
CA SER A 12 9.86 6.03 7.28
C SER A 12 9.24 7.10 8.18
N GLN A 13 10.10 7.96 8.75
CA GLN A 13 9.69 9.09 9.59
C GLN A 13 10.38 10.37 9.05
N PRO A 14 9.61 11.33 8.47
CA PRO A 14 8.16 11.28 8.27
C PRO A 14 7.75 10.20 7.26
N PHE A 15 6.52 9.70 7.39
CA PHE A 15 5.93 8.78 6.41
C PHE A 15 5.91 9.43 5.03
N GLN A 16 6.35 8.71 4.00
CA GLN A 16 6.26 9.14 2.61
C GLN A 16 5.13 8.39 1.89
N PRO A 17 4.08 9.10 1.41
CA PRO A 17 3.04 8.48 0.59
C PRO A 17 3.62 7.79 -0.63
N PHE A 18 3.06 6.63 -0.98
CA PHE A 18 3.51 5.83 -2.12
C PHE A 18 2.33 5.16 -2.82
N SER A 19 2.56 4.65 -4.03
CA SER A 19 1.61 3.83 -4.76
C SER A 19 2.20 2.46 -5.06
N MET A 20 1.34 1.44 -5.07
CA MET A 20 1.71 0.07 -5.44
C MET A 20 1.01 -0.34 -6.72
N LEU A 21 1.78 -0.77 -7.72
CA LEU A 21 1.26 -1.50 -8.88
C LEU A 21 1.16 -2.98 -8.52
N ILE A 22 0.01 -3.59 -8.77
CA ILE A 22 -0.20 -5.02 -8.54
C ILE A 22 -0.42 -5.79 -9.85
N SER A 23 -0.24 -7.10 -9.82
CA SER A 23 -0.19 -7.97 -11.01
C SER A 23 -1.44 -7.97 -11.90
N ASN A 24 -2.57 -7.43 -11.41
CA ASN A 24 -3.78 -7.23 -12.22
C ASN A 24 -3.85 -5.84 -12.88
N GLY A 25 -2.75 -5.07 -12.85
CA GLY A 25 -2.64 -3.73 -13.42
C GLY A 25 -3.22 -2.62 -12.55
N ARG A 26 -3.86 -2.92 -11.42
CA ARG A 26 -4.40 -1.87 -10.53
C ARG A 26 -3.26 -1.18 -9.78
N ARG A 27 -3.41 0.14 -9.62
CA ARG A 27 -2.54 0.96 -8.79
C ARG A 27 -3.28 1.39 -7.52
N LEU A 28 -2.64 1.20 -6.37
CA LEU A 28 -3.20 1.47 -5.05
C LEU A 28 -2.40 2.56 -4.37
N GLY A 29 -3.02 3.71 -4.10
CA GLY A 29 -2.37 4.83 -3.41
C GLY A 29 -2.48 4.69 -1.90
N ILE A 30 -1.34 4.73 -1.21
CA ILE A 30 -1.23 4.72 0.24
C ILE A 30 -0.86 6.13 0.69
N GLN A 31 -1.86 6.88 1.15
CA GLN A 31 -1.70 8.29 1.57
C GLN A 31 -1.26 8.42 3.02
N HIS A 32 -1.60 7.43 3.84
CA HIS A 32 -1.30 7.42 5.27
C HIS A 32 -0.86 6.01 5.71
N PRO A 33 0.04 5.88 6.71
CA PRO A 33 0.56 4.59 7.13
C PRO A 33 -0.53 3.67 7.71
N GLU A 34 -1.56 4.21 8.35
CA GLU A 34 -2.69 3.47 8.92
C GLU A 34 -3.60 2.83 7.87
N MET A 35 -3.48 3.19 6.60
CA MET A 35 -4.24 2.56 5.52
C MET A 35 -3.79 1.13 5.24
N VAL A 36 -2.65 0.69 5.77
CA VAL A 36 -2.10 -0.63 5.46
C VAL A 36 -1.64 -1.42 6.67
N VAL A 37 -1.83 -2.72 6.57
CA VAL A 37 -1.24 -3.71 7.48
C VAL A 37 -0.33 -4.61 6.66
N LEU A 38 0.96 -4.52 6.90
CA LEU A 38 1.97 -5.38 6.29
C LEU A 38 2.25 -6.57 7.20
N THR A 39 2.11 -7.76 6.63
CA THR A 39 2.53 -9.03 7.25
C THR A 39 3.73 -9.59 6.49
N ARG A 40 4.25 -10.73 6.94
CA ARG A 40 5.41 -11.38 6.30
C ARG A 40 5.20 -11.69 4.81
N SER A 41 3.98 -11.98 4.38
CA SER A 41 3.70 -12.47 3.02
C SER A 41 2.58 -11.74 2.31
N ALA A 42 1.91 -10.79 2.98
CA ALA A 42 0.79 -10.07 2.40
C ALA A 42 0.72 -8.64 2.94
N ILE A 43 0.14 -7.76 2.15
CA ILE A 43 -0.27 -6.42 2.55
C ILE A 43 -1.80 -6.33 2.45
N THR A 44 -2.44 -5.85 3.52
CA THR A 44 -3.86 -5.52 3.51
C THR A 44 -4.00 -4.01 3.43
N VAL A 45 -4.79 -3.53 2.48
CA VAL A 45 -5.02 -2.10 2.21
C VAL A 45 -6.48 -1.77 2.48
N ALA A 46 -6.73 -0.79 3.33
CA ALA A 46 -8.02 -0.15 3.51
C ALA A 46 -8.21 0.91 2.43
N LEU A 47 -9.24 0.74 1.60
CA LEU A 47 -9.62 1.68 0.55
C LEU A 47 -10.96 2.33 0.91
N PRO A 48 -11.14 3.63 0.68
CA PRO A 48 -12.44 4.26 0.83
C PRO A 48 -13.47 3.55 -0.06
N ASP A 49 -14.64 3.24 0.49
CA ASP A 49 -15.77 2.75 -0.28
C ASP A 49 -16.31 3.90 -1.15
N PRO A 50 -16.43 3.72 -2.48
CA PRO A 50 -17.10 4.71 -3.33
C PRO A 50 -18.55 5.04 -2.87
N GLY A 51 -19.19 4.18 -2.07
CA GLY A 51 -20.57 4.37 -1.59
C GLY A 51 -20.75 5.19 -0.30
N GLY A 52 -19.69 5.55 0.44
CA GLY A 52 -19.86 6.29 1.71
C GLY A 52 -18.56 6.64 2.42
N LYS A 53 -18.52 7.83 3.04
CA LYS A 53 -17.31 8.45 3.62
C LYS A 53 -16.68 7.70 4.80
N ASP A 54 -17.37 6.72 5.38
CA ASP A 54 -16.93 6.05 6.62
C ASP A 54 -16.90 4.52 6.51
N VAL A 55 -17.08 3.96 5.31
CA VAL A 55 -16.91 2.53 5.06
C VAL A 55 -15.61 2.32 4.32
N PHE A 56 -14.73 1.50 4.87
CA PHE A 56 -13.51 1.07 4.20
C PHE A 56 -13.70 -0.36 3.71
N ARG A 57 -13.46 -0.59 2.42
CA ARG A 57 -13.26 -1.96 1.92
C ARG A 57 -11.80 -2.32 2.08
N THR A 58 -11.54 -3.52 2.57
CA THR A 58 -10.18 -4.05 2.67
C THR A 58 -9.87 -4.97 1.51
N ILE A 59 -8.68 -4.84 0.93
CA ILE A 59 -8.14 -5.80 -0.01
C ILE A 59 -6.83 -6.36 0.52
N THR A 60 -6.68 -7.68 0.50
CA THR A 60 -5.43 -8.36 0.90
C THR A 60 -4.73 -8.87 -0.33
N ILE A 61 -3.43 -8.57 -0.43
CA ILE A 61 -2.61 -8.80 -1.60
C ILE A 61 -1.37 -9.55 -1.13
N SER A 62 -1.10 -10.72 -1.70
CA SER A 62 0.17 -11.41 -1.45
C SER A 62 1.32 -10.56 -2.00
N LEU A 63 2.44 -10.46 -1.28
CA LEU A 63 3.57 -9.61 -1.67
C LEU A 63 4.18 -10.01 -3.02
N ILE A 64 4.02 -11.27 -3.43
CA ILE A 64 4.45 -11.74 -4.76
C ILE A 64 3.67 -11.10 -5.92
N HIS A 65 2.53 -10.48 -5.64
CA HIS A 65 1.71 -9.77 -6.63
C HIS A 65 2.01 -8.27 -6.67
N VAL A 66 2.86 -7.75 -5.77
CA VAL A 66 3.34 -6.37 -5.84
C VAL A 66 4.41 -6.31 -6.92
N VAL A 67 4.12 -5.57 -7.99
CA VAL A 67 4.99 -5.43 -9.15
C VAL A 67 5.95 -4.28 -8.96
N GLU A 68 5.46 -3.16 -8.43
CA GLU A 68 6.24 -1.92 -8.31
C GLU A 68 5.72 -1.07 -7.15
N ILE A 69 6.63 -0.32 -6.52
CA ILE A 69 6.34 0.67 -5.49
C ILE A 69 6.98 2.00 -5.92
N GLU A 70 6.18 3.06 -5.96
CA GLU A 70 6.64 4.41 -6.32
C GLU A 70 6.22 5.42 -5.27
N LEU A 71 7.14 6.29 -4.86
CA LEU A 71 6.84 7.44 -4.01
C LEU A 71 5.90 8.40 -4.72
N LEU A 72 4.86 8.86 -4.02
CA LEU A 72 4.00 9.95 -4.48
C LEU A 72 4.70 11.26 -4.11
N VAL A 73 5.67 11.65 -4.92
CA VAL A 73 6.30 12.97 -4.78
C VAL A 73 5.24 14.01 -5.18
N ARG A 74 4.81 14.84 -4.23
CA ARG A 74 4.11 16.08 -4.58
C ARG A 74 5.12 17.00 -5.26
N GLY A 75 5.01 17.13 -6.58
CA GLY A 75 5.60 18.26 -7.30
C GLY A 75 4.93 19.57 -6.92
#